data_AF-A0A844MR79-F1
#
_entry.id   AF-A0A844MR79-F1
#
_cell.length_a   1.000
_cell.length_b   1.000
_cell.length_c   1.000
_cell.angle_alpha   90.00
_cell.angle_beta   90.00
_cell.angle_gamma   90.00
#
_symmetry.space_group_name_H-M   'P 1'
#
loop_
_entity.id
_entity.type
_entity.pdbx_description
1 polymer ?
#
loop_
_entity_poly.entity_id
_entity_poly.type
_entity_poly.pdbx_seq_one_letter_code
_entity_poly.pdbx_strand_id
1 'polypeptide(L)' 'MVRILQIDTSPRYEYSHSRTLAQEFMEKWSSHHSETQIFHRDLGLNPVPYIDATWVSAIG' A
#
# COMPACT_ATOMS: atom_id res chain seq x y z
N MET A 1 17.01 -4.89 10.22
CA MET A 1 15.81 -4.04 10.10
C MET A 1 15.16 -4.24 8.74
N VAL A 2 13.97 -4.85 8.70
CA VAL A 2 13.19 -5.07 7.47
C VAL A 2 12.15 -3.96 7.34
N ARG A 3 11.96 -3.43 6.13
CA ARG A 3 10.92 -2.46 5.82
C ARG A 3 9.99 -3.03 4.76
N ILE A 4 8.69 -3.06 5.06
CA ILE A 4 7.65 -3.55 4.15
C ILE A 4 6.73 -2.39 3.79
N LEU A 5 6.42 -2.27 2.51
CA LEU A 5 5.38 -1.38 2.01
C LEU A 5 4.21 -2.24 1.52
N GLN A 6 3.11 -2.24 2.25
CA GLN A 6 1.85 -2.84 1.80
C GLN A 6 1.11 -1.83 0.93
N ILE A 7 0.75 -2.22 -0.29
CA ILE A 7 -0.01 -1.39 -1.23
C ILE A 7 -1.35 -2.07 -1.53
N ASP A 8 -2.44 -1.44 -1.11
CA ASP A 8 -3.79 -1.90 -1.43
C ASP A 8 -4.33 -1.10 -2.62
N THR A 9 -4.80 -1.79 -3.66
CA THR A 9 -5.35 -1.18 -4.88
C THR A 9 -6.81 -1.52 -5.12
N SER A 10 -7.34 -2.50 -4.39
CA SER A 10 -8.72 -2.94 -4.58
C SER A 10 -9.70 -1.86 -4.09
N PRO A 11 -10.67 -1.44 -4.93
CA PRO A 11 -11.70 -0.48 -4.57
C PRO A 11 -12.84 -1.13 -3.77
N ARG A 12 -12.78 -2.44 -3.53
CA ARG A 12 -13.84 -3.18 -2.82
C ARG A 12 -13.74 -3.05 -1.29
N TYR A 13 -12.74 -2.33 -0.77
CA TYR A 13 -12.54 -2.05 0.65
C TYR A 13 -12.74 -3.30 1.53
N GLU A 14 -13.68 -3.26 2.47
CA GLU A 14 -14.03 -4.36 3.40
C GLU A 14 -14.53 -5.64 2.71
N TYR A 15 -15.00 -5.55 1.47
CA TYR A 15 -15.43 -6.71 0.66
C TYR A 15 -14.32 -7.28 -0.21
N SER A 16 -13.07 -6.84 -0.02
CA SER A 16 -11.94 -7.26 -0.85
C SER A 16 -11.17 -8.43 -0.25
N HIS A 17 -11.34 -9.62 -0.81
CA HIS A 17 -10.56 -10.80 -0.41
C HIS A 17 -9.04 -10.60 -0.49
N SER A 18 -8.54 -9.86 -1.48
CA SER A 18 -7.11 -9.57 -1.59
C SER A 18 -6.59 -8.68 -0.46
N ARG A 19 -7.42 -7.77 0.07
CA ARG A 19 -7.03 -6.89 1.19
C ARG A 19 -7.03 -7.68 2.49
N THR A 20 -8.03 -8.54 2.68
CA THR A 20 -8.08 -9.48 3.81
C THR A 20 -6.84 -10.38 3.84
N LEU A 21 -6.48 -10.99 2.71
CA LEU A 21 -5.30 -11.86 2.64
C LEU A 21 -3.99 -11.09 2.92
N ALA A 22 -3.84 -9.88 2.38
CA ALA A 22 -2.67 -9.05 2.62
C ALA A 22 -2.53 -8.66 4.11
N GLN A 23 -3.65 -8.30 4.74
CA GLN A 23 -3.71 -8.01 6.17
C GLN A 23 -3.32 -9.23 7.00
N GLU A 24 -3.90 -10.40 6.75
CA GLU A 24 -3.56 -11.64 7.46
C GLU A 24 -2.08 -12.00 7.33
N PHE A 25 -1.50 -11.77 6.14
CA PHE A 25 -0.08 -12.00 5.91
C PHE A 25 0.79 -11.02 6.73
N MET A 26 0.46 -9.73 6.75
CA MET A 26 1.18 -8.73 7.54
C MET A 26 1.09 -8.96 9.05
N GLU A 27 -0.07 -9.38 9.55
CA GLU A 27 -0.28 -9.73 10.96
C GLU A 27 0.62 -10.92 11.35
N LYS A 28 0.63 -11.98 10.53
CA LYS A 28 1.50 -13.15 10.75
C LYS A 28 2.98 -12.82 10.61
N TRP A 29 3.34 -11.94 9.68
CA TRP A 29 4.72 -11.52 9.50
C TRP A 29 5.23 -10.76 10.73
N SER A 30 4.45 -9.78 11.20
CA SER A 30 4.79 -8.91 12.32
C SER A 30 4.93 -9.67 13.63
N SER A 31 4.12 -10.71 13.83
CA SER A 31 4.20 -11.55 15.04
C SER A 31 5.50 -12.35 15.13
N HIS A 32 6.11 -12.69 13.99
CA HIS A 32 7.39 -13.41 13.93
C HIS A 32 8.61 -12.47 13.80
N HIS A 33 8.39 -11.20 13.45
CA HIS A 33 9.46 -10.24 13.15
C HIS A 33 9.14 -8.86 13.73
N SER A 34 9.26 -8.73 15.06
CA SER A 34 8.92 -7.53 15.83
C SER A 34 9.69 -6.26 15.44
N GLU A 35 10.86 -6.39 14.81
CA GLU A 35 11.65 -5.26 14.31
C GLU A 35 11.26 -4.81 12.89
N THR A 36 10.22 -5.41 12.29
CA THR A 36 9.75 -5.01 10.96
C THR A 36 9.01 -3.69 11.04
N GLN A 37 9.41 -2.74 10.20
CA GLN A 37 8.65 -1.51 10.00
C GLN A 37 7.71 -1.68 8.80
N ILE A 38 6.41 -1.50 9.02
CA ILE A 38 5.39 -1.62 7.99
C ILE A 38 4.83 -0.24 7.66
N PHE A 39 4.82 0.08 6.37
CA PHE A 39 4.17 1.25 5.79
C PHE A 39 2.97 0.78 4.98
N HIS A 40 1.83 1.42 5.18
CA HIS A 40 0.61 1.11 4.44
C HIS A 40 0.26 2.24 3.47
N ARG A 41 0.01 1.89 2.21
CA ARG A 41 -0.42 2.82 1.16
C ARG A 41 -1.67 2.28 0.48
N ASP A 42 -2.79 2.95 0.71
CA ASP A 42 -4.04 2.63 0.04
C ASP A 42 -4.24 3.53 -1.19
N LEU A 43 -4.15 2.95 -2.39
CA LEU A 43 -4.38 3.64 -3.65
C LEU A 43 -5.86 3.70 -4.05
N GLY A 44 -6.71 2.88 -3.44
CA GLY A 44 -8.16 2.97 -3.61
C GLY A 44 -8.76 4.15 -2.84
N LEU A 45 -8.29 4.39 -1.61
CA LEU A 45 -8.70 5.55 -0.80
C LEU A 45 -7.95 6.82 -1.16
N ASN A 46 -6.65 6.71 -1.43
CA ASN A 46 -5.78 7.86 -1.73
C ASN A 46 -5.13 7.64 -3.10
N PRO A 47 -5.85 7.92 -4.20
CA PRO A 47 -5.31 7.72 -5.54
C PRO A 47 -4.06 8.58 -5.76
N VAL A 48 -3.20 8.12 -6.66
CA VAL A 48 -2.09 8.95 -7.15
C VAL A 48 -2.67 10.04 -8.06
N PRO A 49 -2.18 11.29 -7.99
CA PRO A 49 -2.56 12.31 -8.96
C PRO A 49 -2.33 11.82 -10.38
N TYR A 50 -3.21 12.22 -11.30
CA TYR A 50 -2.97 11.98 -12.72
C TYR A 50 -1.72 12.74 -13.17
N ILE A 51 -0.99 12.15 -14.11
CA ILE A 51 0.09 12.84 -14.80
C ILE A 51 -0.53 13.90 -15.70
N ASP A 52 -0.09 15.14 -15.56
CA ASP A 52 -0.53 16.27 -16.38
C ASP A 52 0.65 17.01 -17.04
N ALA A 53 0.33 17.97 -17.90
CA ALA A 53 1.35 18.74 -18.63
C ALA A 53 2.27 19.54 -17.68
N THR A 54 1.73 20.03 -16.56
CA THR A 54 2.50 20.73 -15.52
C THR A 54 3.57 19.82 -14.94
N TRP A 55 3.19 18.58 -14.59
CA TRP A 55 4.10 17.56 -14.08
C TRP A 55 5.20 17.23 -15.10
N VAL A 56 4.83 17.01 -16.36
CA VAL A 56 5.81 16.71 -17.43
C VAL A 56 6.78 17.88 -17.63
N SER A 57 6.30 19.12 -17.60
CA SER A 57 7.15 20.31 -17.78
C SER A 57 8.18 20.52 -16.67
N ALA A 58 7.95 19.97 -15.47
CA ALA A 58 8.88 20.08 -14.34
C ALA A 58 10.07 19.10 -14.42
N ILE A 59 10.02 18.14 -15.34
CA ILE A 59 11.06 17.12 -15.54
C ILE A 59 12.06 17.54 -16.64
N GLY A 60 11.68 18.50 -17.48
CA GLY A 60 12.54 19.07 -18.53
C GLY A 60 13.34 20.27 -18.05
#